data_AF-A0A916NUT0-F1
#
_entry.id   AF-A0A916NUT0-F1
#
_cell.length_a   1.000
_cell.length_b   1.000
_cell.length_c   1.000
_cell.angle_alpha   90.00
_cell.angle_beta   90.00
_cell.angle_gamma   90.00
#
_symmetry.space_group_name_H-M   'P 1'
#
loop_
_entity.id
_entity.type
_entity.pdbx_description
1 polymer ?
#
loop_
_entity_poly.entity_id
_entity_poly.type
_entity_poly.pdbx_seq_one_letter_code
_entity_poly.pdbx_strand_id
1 'polypeptide(L)'
;MHLFPASPQNLLTPANAGVLILFVKCIAITFLIVLAASIMLPRIGAYDTETHDCDDIALEMYNHFTGLGFDVRIFIGNLAMTGETYTESNHVWLQVKTAGGWVAYDRGTDTIAIPYTDPQHYEGYEIKYDTLLAFVEYDKS
;
A
#
# COMPACT_ATOMS: atom_id res chain seq x y z
N MET A 1 -20.09 -21.58 -68.01
CA MET A 1 -20.44 -21.51 -66.57
C MET A 1 -19.17 -21.10 -65.83
N HIS A 2 -18.95 -19.80 -65.64
CA HIS A 2 -17.77 -19.28 -64.94
C HIS A 2 -18.21 -18.77 -63.56
N LEU A 3 -17.74 -19.43 -62.51
CA LEU A 3 -17.84 -19.00 -61.12
C LEU A 3 -16.64 -18.10 -60.82
N PHE A 4 -16.88 -16.82 -60.55
CA PHE A 4 -15.88 -15.94 -59.93
C PHE A 4 -15.89 -16.18 -58.40
N PRO A 5 -14.73 -16.26 -57.73
CA PRO A 5 -14.71 -16.30 -56.27
C PRO A 5 -15.02 -14.91 -55.72
N ALA A 6 -15.86 -14.87 -54.67
CA ALA A 6 -16.17 -13.65 -53.93
C ALA A 6 -14.90 -13.07 -53.30
N SER A 7 -14.71 -11.75 -53.44
CA SER A 7 -13.67 -10.98 -52.74
C SER A 7 -13.83 -11.12 -51.22
N PRO A 8 -12.73 -11.28 -50.45
CA PRO A 8 -12.81 -11.25 -48.99
C PRO A 8 -13.33 -9.87 -48.55
N GLN A 9 -14.39 -9.88 -47.74
CA GLN A 9 -14.92 -8.66 -47.14
C GLN A 9 -13.92 -8.14 -46.10
N ASN A 10 -13.44 -6.91 -46.31
CA ASN A 10 -12.67 -6.16 -45.33
C ASN A 10 -13.47 -6.07 -44.03
N LEU A 11 -12.98 -6.74 -42.98
CA LEU A 11 -13.61 -6.84 -41.65
C LEU A 11 -13.67 -5.52 -40.84
N LEU A 12 -13.24 -4.41 -41.43
CA LEU A 12 -13.21 -3.09 -40.81
C LEU A 12 -14.25 -2.18 -41.46
N THR A 13 -15.51 -2.36 -41.09
CA THR A 13 -16.53 -1.33 -41.31
C THR A 13 -16.33 -0.19 -40.30
N PRO A 14 -16.74 1.05 -40.61
CA PRO A 14 -16.59 2.18 -39.69
C PRO A 14 -17.29 1.98 -38.34
N ALA A 15 -18.35 1.16 -38.28
CA ALA A 15 -18.99 0.74 -37.03
C ALA A 15 -18.07 -0.13 -36.16
N ASN A 16 -17.33 -1.07 -36.76
CA ASN A 16 -16.37 -1.92 -36.04
C ASN A 16 -15.14 -1.14 -35.56
N ALA A 17 -14.72 -0.10 -36.30
CA ALA A 17 -13.63 0.78 -35.91
C ALA A 17 -13.97 1.62 -34.65
N GLY A 18 -15.21 2.12 -34.54
CA GLY A 18 -15.66 2.88 -33.36
C GLY A 18 -15.68 2.05 -32.08
N VAL A 19 -16.17 0.80 -32.16
CA VAL A 19 -16.17 -0.15 -31.03
C VAL A 19 -14.76 -0.52 -30.61
N LEU A 20 -13.86 -0.75 -31.57
CA LEU A 20 -12.45 -1.05 -31.29
C LEU A 20 -11.73 0.12 -30.61
N ILE A 21 -11.96 1.36 -31.06
CA ILE A 21 -11.38 2.57 -30.43
C ILE A 21 -11.89 2.73 -29.00
N LEU A 22 -13.18 2.49 -28.75
CA LEU A 22 -13.76 2.58 -27.41
C LEU A 22 -13.14 1.53 -26.48
N PHE A 23 -12.99 0.29 -26.96
CA PHE A 23 -12.40 -0.81 -26.20
C PHE A 23 -10.93 -0.53 -25.83
N VAL A 24 -10.13 -0.04 -26.79
CA VAL A 24 -8.73 0.34 -26.54
C VAL A 24 -8.63 1.49 -25.52
N LYS A 25 -9.51 2.50 -25.60
CA LYS A 25 -9.57 3.58 -24.61
C LYS A 25 -9.91 3.06 -23.21
N CYS A 26 -10.87 2.15 -23.09
CA CYS A 26 -11.22 1.55 -21.79
C CYS A 26 -10.04 0.78 -21.20
N ILE A 27 -9.34 -0.03 -22.00
CA ILE A 27 -8.13 -0.74 -21.53
C ILE A 27 -7.05 0.25 -21.08
N ALA A 28 -6.79 1.29 -21.87
CA ALA A 28 -5.80 2.30 -21.54
C ALA A 28 -6.15 3.05 -20.23
N ILE A 29 -7.41 3.41 -20.03
CA ILE A 29 -7.89 4.05 -18.80
C ILE A 29 -7.73 3.10 -17.60
N THR A 30 -8.17 1.85 -17.72
CA THR A 30 -8.02 0.86 -16.65
C THR A 30 -6.55 0.62 -16.32
N PHE A 31 -5.69 0.53 -17.33
CA PHE A 31 -4.25 0.39 -17.13
C PHE A 31 -3.65 1.61 -16.42
N LEU A 32 -4.09 2.83 -16.79
CA LEU A 32 -3.66 4.06 -16.12
C LEU A 32 -4.11 4.10 -14.66
N ILE A 33 -5.33 3.66 -14.36
CA ILE A 33 -5.88 3.59 -13.00
C ILE A 33 -5.08 2.58 -12.16
N VAL A 34 -4.81 1.39 -12.71
CA VAL A 34 -4.03 0.35 -12.03
C VAL A 34 -2.58 0.80 -11.81
N LEU A 35 -1.96 1.45 -12.80
CA LEU A 35 -0.62 2.01 -12.68
C LEU A 35 -0.57 3.12 -11.63
N ALA A 36 -1.55 4.03 -11.60
CA ALA A 36 -1.67 5.07 -10.59
C ALA A 36 -1.88 4.49 -9.19
N ALA A 37 -2.73 3.48 -9.04
CA ALA A 37 -2.94 2.78 -7.76
C ALA A 37 -1.66 2.09 -7.26
N SER A 38 -0.84 1.55 -8.17
CA SER A 38 0.44 0.91 -7.84
C SER A 38 1.51 1.90 -7.38
N ILE A 39 1.41 3.16 -7.81
CA ILE A 39 2.27 4.27 -7.33
C ILE A 39 1.75 4.81 -5.99
N MET A 40 0.43 4.71 -5.73
CA MET A 40 -0.21 5.29 -4.54
C MET A 40 0.00 4.49 -3.25
N LEU A 41 0.51 3.25 -3.32
CA LEU A 41 0.86 2.45 -2.14
C LEU A 41 2.33 2.07 -2.23
N PRO A 42 3.23 2.85 -1.58
CA PRO A 42 4.65 2.56 -1.63
C PRO A 42 4.88 1.18 -1.00
N ARG A 43 5.59 0.32 -1.72
CA ARG A 43 6.06 -0.95 -1.19
C ARG A 43 7.43 -0.76 -0.59
N ILE A 44 7.60 -1.26 0.62
CA ILE A 44 8.90 -1.32 1.25
C ILE A 44 9.47 -2.73 1.02
N GLY A 45 10.79 -2.82 0.85
CA GLY A 45 11.49 -4.10 0.72
C GLY A 45 11.31 -4.98 1.97
N ALA A 46 11.78 -6.22 1.88
CA ALA A 46 11.80 -7.12 3.03
C ALA A 46 12.78 -6.60 4.10
N TYR A 47 12.34 -6.56 5.37
CA TYR A 47 13.21 -6.34 6.53
C TYR A 47 13.81 -7.66 7.05
N ASP A 48 14.76 -7.58 7.99
CA ASP A 48 15.30 -8.75 8.68
C ASP A 48 14.56 -8.99 10.00
N THR A 49 13.60 -9.93 10.02
CA THR A 49 12.83 -10.31 11.21
C THR A 49 13.57 -11.18 12.22
N GLU A 50 14.76 -11.69 11.89
CA GLU A 50 15.54 -12.47 12.87
C GLU A 50 16.22 -11.57 13.91
N THR A 51 16.43 -10.30 13.54
CA THR A 51 17.15 -9.32 14.37
C THR A 51 16.36 -8.05 14.68
N HIS A 52 15.23 -7.79 13.99
CA HIS A 52 14.37 -6.62 14.20
C HIS A 52 12.96 -7.04 14.63
N ASP A 53 12.45 -6.43 15.69
CA ASP A 53 11.08 -6.59 16.14
C ASP A 53 10.19 -5.41 15.69
N CYS A 54 9.15 -5.05 16.42
CA CYS A 54 8.08 -4.20 15.87
C CYS A 54 8.47 -2.72 15.71
N ASP A 55 9.26 -2.19 16.62
CA ASP A 55 9.66 -0.78 16.65
C ASP A 55 10.84 -0.51 15.70
N ASP A 56 11.78 -1.45 15.57
CA ASP A 56 12.82 -1.43 14.55
C ASP A 56 12.23 -1.34 13.13
N ILE A 57 11.28 -2.23 12.82
CA ILE A 57 10.59 -2.24 11.53
C ILE A 57 9.78 -0.93 11.35
N ALA A 58 9.13 -0.45 12.40
CA ALA A 58 8.40 0.82 12.35
C ALA A 58 9.34 2.01 12.08
N LEU A 59 10.56 2.00 12.62
CA LEU A 59 11.57 3.02 12.35
C LEU A 59 12.04 2.98 10.91
N GLU A 60 12.30 1.80 10.35
CA GLU A 60 12.67 1.65 8.94
C GLU A 60 11.55 2.12 8.02
N MET A 61 10.30 1.73 8.30
CA MET A 61 9.13 2.20 7.57
C MET A 61 9.01 3.72 7.63
N TYR A 62 9.20 4.31 8.81
CA TYR A 62 9.11 5.76 9.01
C TYR A 62 10.12 6.49 8.15
N ASN A 63 11.39 6.06 8.20
CA ASN A 63 12.48 6.65 7.42
C ASN A 63 12.23 6.51 5.91
N HIS A 64 11.70 5.37 5.47
CA HIS A 64 11.37 5.14 4.07
C HIS A 64 10.28 6.09 3.56
N PHE A 65 9.12 6.13 4.24
CA PHE A 65 7.99 6.94 3.80
C PHE A 65 8.28 8.44 3.88
N THR A 66 8.92 8.90 4.96
CA THR A 66 9.31 10.31 5.09
C THR A 66 10.37 10.70 4.08
N GLY A 67 11.32 9.81 3.76
CA GLY A 67 12.31 10.00 2.69
C GLY A 67 11.70 10.13 1.29
N LEU A 68 10.52 9.55 1.08
CA LEU A 68 9.71 9.70 -0.14
C LEU A 68 8.79 10.93 -0.10
N GLY A 69 8.77 11.69 1.00
CA GLY A 69 7.97 12.91 1.16
C GLY A 69 6.52 12.68 1.62
N PHE A 70 6.20 11.52 2.18
CA PHE A 70 4.89 11.27 2.76
C PHE A 70 4.78 11.81 4.19
N ASP A 71 3.59 12.29 4.56
CA ASP A 71 3.27 12.53 5.96
C ASP A 71 3.02 11.19 6.67
N VAL A 72 3.68 10.99 7.81
CA VAL A 72 3.65 9.74 8.58
C VAL A 72 3.28 10.04 10.02
N ARG A 73 2.41 9.20 10.58
CA ARG A 73 2.09 9.14 12.01
C ARG A 73 2.52 7.78 12.55
N ILE A 74 3.06 7.78 13.77
CA ILE A 74 3.51 6.56 14.44
C ILE A 74 2.48 6.23 15.50
N PHE A 75 2.06 4.97 15.57
CA PHE A 75 1.07 4.50 16.52
C PHE A 75 1.63 3.35 17.36
N ILE A 76 1.22 3.33 18.63
CA ILE A 76 1.42 2.21 19.53
C ILE A 76 0.05 1.71 20.01
N GLY A 77 -0.09 0.41 20.23
CA GLY A 77 -1.32 -0.18 20.75
C GLY A 77 -1.20 -1.69 20.90
N ASN A 78 -2.34 -2.37 21.00
CA ASN A 78 -2.38 -3.82 21.12
C ASN A 78 -3.32 -4.42 20.08
N LEU A 79 -2.77 -5.11 19.09
CA LEU A 79 -3.57 -5.65 17.97
C LEU A 79 -4.48 -6.83 18.35
N ALA A 80 -4.41 -7.32 19.60
CA ALA A 80 -5.20 -8.46 20.07
C ALA A 80 -6.45 -8.06 20.89
N MET A 81 -6.65 -6.76 21.17
CA MET A 81 -7.75 -6.30 22.01
C MET A 81 -8.21 -4.89 21.67
N THR A 82 -9.49 -4.61 21.85
CA THR A 82 -10.07 -3.28 21.67
C THR A 82 -10.23 -2.57 23.01
N GLY A 83 -10.10 -1.24 23.01
CA GLY A 83 -10.29 -0.41 24.21
C GLY A 83 -9.15 -0.53 25.23
N GLU A 84 -7.96 -0.88 24.76
CA GLU A 84 -6.74 -0.95 25.56
C GLU A 84 -6.35 0.42 26.15
N THR A 85 -5.74 0.39 27.33
CA THR A 85 -5.03 1.54 27.86
C THR A 85 -3.66 1.69 27.21
N TYR A 86 -3.09 2.89 27.24
CA TYR A 86 -1.75 3.15 26.72
C TYR A 86 -0.69 2.16 27.26
N THR A 87 -0.79 1.79 28.54
CA THR A 87 0.16 0.88 29.21
C THR A 87 -0.01 -0.59 28.81
N GLU A 88 -1.10 -0.96 28.16
CA GLU A 88 -1.34 -2.32 27.65
C GLU A 88 -0.88 -2.49 26.19
N SER A 89 -0.29 -1.44 25.61
CA SER A 89 0.25 -1.46 24.26
C SER A 89 1.52 -2.31 24.18
N ASN A 90 1.62 -3.12 23.13
CA ASN A 90 2.73 -4.06 22.92
C ASN A 90 3.19 -4.14 21.47
N HIS A 91 2.70 -3.25 20.60
CA HIS A 91 2.99 -3.26 19.18
C HIS A 91 3.01 -1.84 18.63
N VAL A 92 3.87 -1.61 17.62
CA VAL A 92 4.04 -0.32 16.94
C VAL A 92 3.79 -0.48 15.45
N TRP A 93 3.09 0.47 14.85
CA TRP A 93 2.84 0.54 13.41
C TRP A 93 2.74 2.00 12.95
N LEU A 94 2.51 2.23 11.64
CA LEU A 94 2.41 3.57 11.07
C LEU A 94 1.05 3.82 10.43
N GLN A 95 0.71 5.10 10.27
CA GLN A 95 -0.26 5.56 9.29
C GLN A 95 0.39 6.55 8.33
N VAL A 96 0.21 6.32 7.03
CA VAL A 96 0.79 7.13 5.96
C VAL A 96 -0.30 7.89 5.25
N LYS A 97 -0.09 9.18 5.01
CA LYS A 97 -1.05 10.02 4.28
C LYS A 97 -0.97 9.75 2.79
N THR A 98 -2.05 9.23 2.23
CA THR A 98 -2.25 9.08 0.78
C THR A 98 -3.28 10.08 0.26
N ALA A 99 -3.47 10.12 -1.06
CA ALA A 99 -4.54 10.91 -1.69
C ALA A 99 -5.94 10.49 -1.20
N GLY A 100 -6.12 9.23 -0.81
CA GLY A 100 -7.39 8.68 -0.31
C GLY A 100 -7.62 8.87 1.19
N GLY A 101 -6.62 9.35 1.94
CA GLY A 101 -6.71 9.45 3.39
C GLY A 101 -5.50 8.84 4.10
N TRP A 102 -5.63 8.62 5.41
CA TRP A 102 -4.63 7.92 6.20
C TRP A 102 -4.80 6.42 5.99
N VAL A 103 -3.71 5.73 5.67
CA VAL A 103 -3.66 4.29 5.48
C VAL A 103 -2.71 3.70 6.51
N ALA A 104 -3.16 2.73 7.29
CA ALA A 104 -2.30 2.02 8.23
C ALA A 104 -1.33 1.08 7.49
N TYR A 105 -0.09 1.05 7.95
CA TYR A 105 0.97 0.18 7.47
C TYR A 105 1.62 -0.51 8.68
N ASP A 106 1.74 -1.82 8.59
CA ASP A 106 2.37 -2.65 9.61
C ASP A 106 3.19 -3.77 8.95
N ARG A 107 3.99 -4.48 9.74
CA ARG A 107 4.76 -5.63 9.30
C ARG A 107 3.84 -6.76 8.84
N GLY A 108 3.99 -7.19 7.59
CA GLY A 108 3.37 -8.41 7.09
C GLY A 108 4.14 -9.67 7.53
N THR A 109 3.57 -10.84 7.23
CA THR A 109 4.15 -12.17 7.52
C THR A 109 5.48 -12.44 6.81
N ASP A 110 5.74 -11.78 5.68
CA ASP A 110 6.97 -11.93 4.87
C ASP A 110 7.81 -10.66 4.88
N THR A 111 7.74 -9.92 5.98
CA THR A 111 8.65 -8.81 6.24
C THR A 111 8.55 -7.62 5.29
N ILE A 112 7.44 -7.52 4.57
CA ILE A 112 7.06 -6.38 3.73
C ILE A 112 6.07 -5.53 4.53
N ALA A 113 6.25 -4.21 4.51
CA ALA A 113 5.23 -3.28 5.00
C ALA A 113 3.97 -3.40 4.13
N ILE A 114 2.85 -3.82 4.71
CA ILE A 114 1.59 -3.99 3.98
C ILE A 114 0.50 -3.06 4.55
N PRO A 115 -0.42 -2.58 3.70
CA PRO A 115 -1.52 -1.76 4.15
C PRO A 115 -2.58 -2.60 4.89
N TYR A 116 -3.08 -2.07 6.00
CA TYR A 116 -4.13 -2.66 6.82
C TYR A 116 -5.41 -1.80 6.82
N THR A 117 -6.54 -2.48 6.87
CA THR A 117 -7.88 -1.86 6.81
C THR A 117 -8.80 -2.32 7.94
N ASP A 118 -8.35 -3.19 8.83
CA ASP A 118 -9.12 -3.55 10.02
C ASP A 118 -9.17 -2.37 11.01
N PRO A 119 -10.23 -2.26 11.81
CA PRO A 119 -10.39 -1.14 12.75
C PRO A 119 -9.26 -1.00 13.76
N GLN A 120 -8.67 -2.11 14.21
CA GLN A 120 -7.69 -2.11 15.31
C GLN A 120 -6.45 -1.27 14.98
N HIS A 121 -5.98 -1.29 13.73
CA HIS A 121 -4.87 -0.44 13.26
C HIS A 121 -5.19 1.07 13.21
N TYR A 122 -6.42 1.46 13.53
CA TYR A 122 -6.86 2.86 13.61
C TYR A 122 -7.28 3.28 15.03
N GLU A 123 -7.19 2.40 16.03
CA GLU A 123 -7.63 2.65 17.41
C GLU A 123 -6.48 2.96 18.40
N GLY A 124 -5.21 2.76 17.99
CA GLY A 124 -4.05 2.99 18.86
C GLY A 124 -3.74 4.46 19.20
N TYR A 125 -2.67 4.65 19.98
CA TYR A 125 -2.21 5.96 20.44
C TYR A 125 -1.10 6.51 19.54
N GLU A 126 -1.28 7.73 19.02
CA GLU A 126 -0.22 8.40 18.26
C GLU A 126 0.96 8.77 19.17
N ILE A 127 2.16 8.31 18.83
CA ILE A 127 3.41 8.64 19.51
C ILE A 127 4.31 9.51 18.62
N LYS A 128 5.32 10.15 19.23
CA LYS A 128 6.31 10.96 18.51
C LYS A 128 7.51 10.12 18.10
N TYR A 129 8.23 10.61 17.09
CA TYR A 129 9.44 9.96 16.59
C TYR A 129 10.48 9.70 17.69
N ASP A 130 10.69 10.65 18.60
CA ASP A 130 11.62 10.49 19.72
C ASP A 130 11.21 9.33 20.65
N THR A 131 9.92 9.05 20.79
CA THR A 131 9.41 7.90 21.56
C THR A 131 9.73 6.58 20.85
N LEU A 132 9.55 6.54 19.53
CA LEU A 132 9.91 5.38 18.71
C LEU A 132 11.41 5.08 18.81
N LEU A 133 12.25 6.11 18.69
CA LEU A 133 13.70 5.96 18.84
C LEU A 133 14.08 5.42 20.22
N ALA A 134 13.42 5.88 21.27
CA ALA A 134 13.70 5.40 22.63
C ALA A 134 13.37 3.90 22.81
N PHE A 135 12.35 3.36 22.13
CA PHE A 135 12.07 1.93 22.16
C PHE A 135 13.19 1.14 21.47
N VAL A 136 13.57 1.56 20.26
CA VAL A 136 14.64 0.92 19.46
C VAL A 136 16.00 0.97 20.16
N GLU A 137 16.25 2.00 20.97
CA GLU A 137 17.46 2.11 21.79
C GLU A 137 17.42 1.21 23.03
N TYR A 138 16.24 0.99 23.61
CA TYR A 138 16.06 0.15 24.80
C TYR A 138 16.39 -1.32 24.51
N ASP A 139 16.03 -1.83 23.33
CA ASP A 139 16.29 -3.23 22.96
C ASP A 139 17.78 -3.56 22.76
N LYS A 140 18.62 -2.53 22.63
CA LYS A 140 20.08 -2.66 22.51
C LYS A 140 20.80 -2.67 23.86
N SER A 141 20.07 -2.46 24.97
CA SER A 141 20.62 -2.37 26.34
C SER A 141 20.48 -3.65 27.15
#